data_AF-A0A160MI90-F1
#
_entry.id   AF-A0A160MI90-F1
#
_cell.length_a   1.000
_cell.length_b   1.000
_cell.length_c   1.000
_cell.angle_alpha   90.00
_cell.angle_beta   90.00
_cell.angle_gamma   90.00
#
_symmetry.space_group_name_H-M   'P 1'
#
loop_
_entity.id
_entity.type
_entity.pdbx_description
1 polymer ?
#
loop_
_entity_poly.entity_id
_entity_poly.type
_entity_poly.pdbx_seq_one_letter_code
_entity_poly.pdbx_strand_id
1 'polypeptide(L)'
;MAQWKELLNEIKKIEEKYGSSLRDPVTDLEIRKLQLKMLGKLGYMDLPKTYIELLKTVNGLDFNGLVIYGVDDQEDEDLQGLIETNEIWYKNDWQKQYIFFGDSDTAWYCLDLQEGMYHELDKPSGTLIQSLDSFDSMLSQALQTALL
;
A
#
# COMPACT_ATOMS: atom_id res chain seq x y z
N MET A 1 0.53 -20.78 2.64
CA MET A 1 1.27 -19.56 2.24
C MET A 1 0.38 -18.39 2.59
N ALA A 2 0.91 -17.17 2.73
CA ALA A 2 0.04 -16.01 2.93
C ALA A 2 -0.83 -15.81 1.68
N GLN A 3 -2.14 -15.63 1.85
CA GLN A 3 -3.11 -15.62 0.74
C GLN A 3 -2.78 -14.57 -0.33
N TRP A 4 -2.33 -13.39 0.10
CA TRP A 4 -1.92 -12.33 -0.82
C TRP A 4 -0.82 -12.75 -1.81
N LYS A 5 0.06 -13.70 -1.46
CA LYS A 5 1.12 -14.17 -2.38
C LYS A 5 0.53 -14.97 -3.54
N GLU A 6 -0.53 -15.73 -3.29
CA GLU A 6 -1.24 -16.48 -4.33
C GLU A 6 -1.99 -15.52 -5.25
N LEU A 7 -2.71 -14.56 -4.68
CA LEU A 7 -3.40 -13.50 -5.43
C LEU A 7 -2.44 -12.64 -6.26
N LEU A 8 -1.29 -12.24 -5.69
CA LEU A 8 -0.27 -11.48 -6.42
C LEU A 8 0.30 -12.27 -7.60
N ASN A 9 0.47 -13.58 -7.46
CA ASN A 9 0.90 -14.43 -8.56
C ASN A 9 -0.16 -14.55 -9.66
N GLU A 10 -1.45 -14.49 -9.32
CA GLU A 10 -2.53 -14.42 -10.32
C GLU A 10 -2.47 -13.10 -11.09
N ILE A 11 -2.36 -11.97 -10.37
CA ILE A 11 -2.19 -10.64 -10.97
C ILE A 11 -0.97 -10.63 -11.91
N LYS A 12 0.17 -11.17 -11.46
CA LYS A 12 1.38 -11.27 -12.27
C LYS A 12 1.14 -12.00 -13.60
N LYS A 13 0.42 -13.13 -13.57
CA LYS A 13 0.08 -13.89 -14.80
C LYS A 13 -0.84 -13.11 -15.73
N ILE A 14 -1.74 -12.30 -15.16
CA ILE A 14 -2.65 -11.44 -15.94
C ILE A 14 -1.82 -10.36 -16.64
N GLU A 15 -0.98 -9.62 -15.92
CA GLU A 15 -0.09 -8.60 -16.47
C GLU A 15 0.79 -9.16 -17.61
N GLU A 16 1.44 -10.31 -17.37
CA GLU A 16 2.27 -10.99 -18.37
C GLU A 16 1.50 -11.36 -19.64
N LYS A 17 0.23 -11.75 -19.51
CA LYS A 17 -0.64 -12.07 -20.65
C LYS A 17 -0.93 -10.84 -21.52
N TYR A 18 -0.96 -9.65 -20.93
CA TYR A 18 -1.14 -8.38 -21.64
C TYR A 18 0.19 -7.74 -22.07
N GLY A 19 1.32 -8.42 -21.86
CA GLY A 19 2.65 -7.91 -22.24
C GLY A 19 3.22 -6.89 -21.26
N SER A 20 2.63 -6.78 -20.07
CA SER A 20 3.09 -5.97 -18.96
C SER A 20 3.80 -6.85 -17.93
N SER A 21 4.44 -6.23 -16.94
CA SER A 21 5.07 -6.94 -15.83
C SER A 21 4.97 -6.12 -14.55
N LEU A 22 4.91 -6.82 -13.42
CA LEU A 22 5.02 -6.18 -12.12
C LEU A 22 6.41 -5.53 -11.93
N ARG A 23 6.45 -4.45 -11.14
CA ARG A 23 7.68 -3.71 -10.84
C ARG A 23 8.72 -4.56 -10.11
N ASP A 24 9.97 -4.18 -10.26
CA ASP A 24 11.07 -4.89 -9.62
C ASP A 24 11.00 -4.80 -8.08
N PRO A 25 11.49 -5.83 -7.36
CA PRO A 25 11.58 -5.80 -5.91
C PRO A 25 12.47 -4.69 -5.34
N VAL A 26 12.10 -4.21 -4.16
CA VAL A 26 12.88 -3.27 -3.38
C VAL A 26 13.99 -3.98 -2.59
N THR A 27 15.17 -3.36 -2.52
CA THR A 27 16.31 -3.82 -1.72
C THR A 27 16.19 -3.48 -0.24
N ASP A 28 16.90 -4.20 0.63
CA ASP A 28 17.00 -3.88 2.06
C ASP A 28 17.50 -2.45 2.34
N LEU A 29 18.37 -1.92 1.47
CA LEU A 29 18.89 -0.56 1.61
C LEU A 29 17.79 0.47 1.37
N GLU A 30 16.94 0.26 0.37
CA GLU A 30 15.81 1.13 0.05
C GLU A 30 14.74 1.09 1.12
N ILE A 31 14.42 -0.09 1.66
CA ILE A 31 13.51 -0.22 2.82
C ILE A 31 14.03 0.59 4.02
N ARG A 32 15.33 0.50 4.33
CA ARG A 32 15.92 1.29 5.42
C ARG A 32 15.85 2.80 5.15
N LYS A 33 16.12 3.22 3.91
CA LYS A 33 15.98 4.62 3.52
C LYS A 33 14.53 5.10 3.65
N LEU A 34 13.56 4.29 3.22
CA LEU A 34 12.13 4.57 3.36
C LEU A 34 11.78 4.78 4.83
N GLN A 35 12.12 3.85 5.72
CA GLN A 35 11.85 3.95 7.16
C GLN A 35 12.45 5.20 7.81
N LEU A 36 13.69 5.57 7.45
CA LEU A 36 14.33 6.79 7.94
C LEU A 36 13.63 8.05 7.42
N LYS A 37 13.25 8.08 6.15
CA LYS A 37 12.49 9.20 5.56
C LYS A 37 11.10 9.31 6.20
N MET A 38 10.39 8.19 6.40
CA MET A 38 9.08 8.17 7.05
C MET A 38 9.16 8.71 8.47
N LEU A 39 10.18 8.35 9.25
CA LEU A 39 10.37 8.92 10.58
C LEU A 39 10.53 10.45 10.51
N GLY A 40 11.33 10.95 9.57
CA GLY A 40 11.57 12.39 9.43
C GLY A 40 10.38 13.19 8.90
N LYS A 41 9.54 12.59 8.04
CA LYS A 41 8.43 13.27 7.35
C LYS A 41 7.07 13.05 8.03
N LEU A 42 6.81 11.83 8.45
CA LEU A 42 5.51 11.39 8.98
C LEU A 42 5.57 11.11 10.50
N GLY A 43 6.75 11.09 11.11
CA GLY A 43 6.92 10.76 12.53
C GLY A 43 6.70 9.28 12.85
N TYR A 44 6.67 8.41 11.85
CA TYR A 44 6.35 6.99 11.97
C TYR A 44 7.41 6.14 11.26
N MET A 45 7.87 5.04 11.87
CA MET A 45 8.93 4.17 11.31
C MET A 45 8.48 2.71 11.13
N ASP A 46 7.47 2.27 11.90
CA ASP A 46 7.14 0.86 12.06
C ASP A 46 6.25 0.35 10.92
N LEU A 47 6.90 0.00 9.81
CA LEU A 47 6.23 -0.65 8.69
C LEU A 47 5.81 -2.09 9.04
N PRO A 48 4.60 -2.51 8.65
CA PRO A 48 4.15 -3.88 8.84
C PRO A 48 5.10 -4.86 8.12
N LYS A 49 5.41 -5.99 8.77
CA LYS A 49 6.31 -7.00 8.17
C LYS A 49 5.81 -7.48 6.81
N THR A 50 4.50 -7.71 6.68
CA THR A 50 3.88 -8.12 5.43
C THR A 50 4.01 -7.06 4.32
N TYR A 51 3.97 -5.77 4.67
CA TYR A 51 4.19 -4.70 3.71
C TYR A 51 5.65 -4.67 3.23
N ILE A 52 6.62 -4.86 4.14
CA ILE A 52 8.03 -5.01 3.75
C ILE A 52 8.24 -6.23 2.86
N GLU A 53 7.59 -7.37 3.17
CA GLU A 53 7.63 -8.55 2.31
C GLU A 53 7.02 -8.30 0.92
N LEU A 54 5.92 -7.54 0.85
CA LEU A 54 5.33 -7.11 -0.41
C LEU A 54 6.33 -6.30 -1.22
N LEU A 55 6.92 -5.25 -0.64
CA LEU A 55 7.91 -4.39 -1.33
C LEU A 55 9.14 -5.18 -1.82
N LYS A 56 9.58 -6.17 -1.04
CA LYS A 56 10.65 -7.12 -1.44
C LYS A 56 10.22 -8.15 -2.48
N THR A 57 8.95 -8.19 -2.84
CA THR A 57 8.40 -9.04 -3.90
C THR A 57 8.06 -8.21 -5.13
N VAL A 58 7.54 -7.00 -4.95
CA VAL A 58 7.16 -6.03 -5.97
C VAL A 58 7.14 -4.62 -5.36
N ASN A 59 7.80 -3.64 -5.99
CA ASN A 59 7.82 -2.26 -5.50
C ASN A 59 6.49 -1.53 -5.78
N GLY A 60 5.50 -1.73 -4.92
CA GLY A 60 4.15 -1.19 -5.13
C GLY A 60 3.38 -1.94 -6.21
N LEU A 61 2.10 -1.61 -6.37
CA LEU A 61 1.20 -2.27 -7.31
C LEU A 61 0.27 -1.23 -7.91
N ASP A 62 0.01 -1.33 -9.21
CA ASP A 62 -1.10 -0.66 -9.88
C ASP A 62 -1.80 -1.72 -10.73
N PHE A 63 -3.03 -2.07 -10.38
CA PHE A 63 -3.78 -3.12 -11.03
C PHE A 63 -5.29 -2.91 -10.88
N ASN A 64 -6.02 -2.80 -11.99
CA ASN A 64 -7.49 -2.67 -12.01
C ASN A 64 -8.03 -1.61 -11.05
N GLY A 65 -7.39 -0.44 -11.01
CA GLY A 65 -7.78 0.67 -10.14
C GLY A 65 -7.36 0.51 -8.69
N LEU A 66 -6.78 -0.62 -8.28
CA LEU A 66 -6.10 -0.77 -6.99
C LEU A 66 -4.65 -0.32 -7.11
N VAL A 67 -4.25 0.61 -6.26
CA VAL A 67 -2.88 1.07 -6.09
C VAL A 67 -2.39 0.74 -4.69
N ILE A 68 -1.29 -0.01 -4.60
CA ILE A 68 -0.54 -0.20 -3.35
C ILE A 68 0.75 0.59 -3.47
N TYR A 69 1.01 1.47 -2.51
CA TYR A 69 2.12 2.40 -2.57
C TYR A 69 3.46 1.68 -2.45
N GLY A 70 4.44 2.11 -3.25
CA GLY A 70 5.81 1.62 -3.23
C GLY A 70 6.75 2.50 -2.41
N VAL A 71 8.05 2.24 -2.54
CA VAL A 71 9.09 3.18 -2.10
C VAL A 71 9.09 4.38 -3.06
N ASP A 72 9.12 5.59 -2.50
CA ASP A 72 9.19 6.81 -3.29
C ASP A 72 10.41 6.81 -4.23
N ASP A 73 10.14 6.86 -5.52
CA ASP A 73 11.12 6.98 -6.59
C ASP A 73 10.76 8.20 -7.45
N GLN A 74 11.72 9.09 -7.68
CA GLN A 74 11.49 10.31 -8.46
C GLN A 74 11.69 10.09 -9.95
N GLU A 75 12.19 8.93 -10.37
CA GLU A 75 12.36 8.57 -11.78
C GLU A 75 11.14 7.80 -12.34
N ASP A 76 10.30 7.23 -11.47
CA ASP A 76 9.09 6.48 -11.84
C ASP A 76 7.83 7.32 -11.54
N GLU A 77 7.40 8.14 -12.51
CA GLU A 77 6.20 8.98 -12.41
C GLU A 77 4.90 8.17 -12.27
N ASP A 78 4.90 6.89 -12.67
CA ASP A 78 3.75 6.00 -12.59
C ASP A 78 3.66 5.28 -11.22
N LEU A 79 4.70 5.37 -10.38
CA LEU A 79 4.72 4.79 -9.04
C LEU A 79 4.22 5.79 -8.00
N GLN A 80 3.15 5.42 -7.31
CA GLN A 80 2.74 6.14 -6.12
C GLN A 80 3.62 5.76 -4.92
N GLY A 81 4.46 6.69 -4.49
CA GLY A 81 5.33 6.54 -3.32
C GLY A 81 4.57 6.66 -2.00
N LEU A 82 4.93 5.83 -1.02
CA LEU A 82 4.28 5.82 0.30
C LEU A 82 4.35 7.18 1.00
N ILE A 83 5.51 7.84 1.01
CA ILE A 83 5.70 9.08 1.76
C ILE A 83 5.02 10.24 1.04
N GLU A 84 5.29 10.40 -0.26
CA GLU A 84 4.76 11.51 -1.06
C GLU A 84 3.22 11.47 -1.06
N THR A 85 2.62 10.28 -1.20
CA THR A 85 1.18 10.13 -1.16
C THR A 85 0.59 10.40 0.23
N ASN A 86 1.23 9.94 1.32
CA ASN A 86 0.79 10.31 2.67
C ASN A 86 0.94 11.81 2.96
N GLU A 87 1.99 12.48 2.47
CA GLU A 87 2.13 13.94 2.59
C GLU A 87 0.98 14.68 1.88
N ILE A 88 0.47 14.14 0.77
CA ILE A 88 -0.72 14.68 0.09
C ILE A 88 -1.98 14.49 0.94
N TRP A 89 -2.22 13.29 1.47
CA TRP A 89 -3.38 13.03 2.35
C TRP A 89 -3.32 13.89 3.62
N TYR A 90 -2.13 14.11 4.18
CA TYR A 90 -1.95 14.92 5.39
C TYR A 90 -2.23 16.42 5.21
N LYS A 91 -2.51 16.89 3.98
CA LYS A 91 -3.10 18.21 3.78
C LYS A 91 -4.46 18.35 4.46
N ASN A 92 -5.15 17.23 4.72
CA ASN A 92 -6.32 17.20 5.57
C ASN A 92 -5.95 16.75 6.99
N ASP A 93 -6.17 17.61 7.98
CA ASP A 93 -5.67 17.37 9.34
C ASP A 93 -6.24 16.10 9.97
N TRP A 94 -7.50 15.74 9.70
CA TRP A 94 -8.08 14.51 10.25
C TRP A 94 -7.47 13.25 9.66
N GLN A 95 -6.83 13.32 8.48
CA GLN A 95 -6.18 12.17 7.85
C GLN A 95 -4.81 11.85 8.47
N LYS A 96 -4.23 12.77 9.25
CA LYS A 96 -2.93 12.59 9.94
C LYS A 96 -2.93 11.48 11.01
N GLN A 97 -4.11 11.00 11.40
CA GLN A 97 -4.23 9.86 12.30
C GLN A 97 -4.01 8.51 11.59
N TYR A 98 -3.92 8.50 10.26
CA TYR A 98 -3.81 7.29 9.46
C TYR A 98 -2.47 7.22 8.72
N ILE A 99 -1.94 6.02 8.53
CA ILE A 99 -0.91 5.76 7.52
C ILE A 99 -1.56 5.01 6.37
N PHE A 100 -1.64 5.65 5.20
CA PHE A 100 -2.21 5.05 4.00
C PHE A 100 -1.17 4.18 3.30
N PHE A 101 -1.53 2.96 2.93
CA PHE A 101 -0.66 2.02 2.20
C PHE A 101 -1.09 1.82 0.77
N GLY A 102 -2.29 2.26 0.43
CA GLY A 102 -2.86 2.13 -0.90
C GLY A 102 -4.26 2.70 -0.94
N ASP A 103 -4.78 2.77 -2.15
CA ASP A 103 -6.14 3.16 -2.42
C ASP A 103 -6.67 2.46 -3.67
N SER A 104 -7.98 2.46 -3.81
CA SER A 104 -8.66 2.06 -5.02
C SER A 104 -9.51 3.21 -5.56
N ASP A 105 -10.25 2.96 -6.62
CA ASP A 105 -11.26 3.90 -7.13
C ASP A 105 -12.28 4.31 -6.05
N THR A 106 -12.55 3.46 -5.06
CA THR A 106 -13.63 3.66 -4.09
C THR A 106 -13.20 3.63 -2.63
N ALA A 107 -12.02 3.10 -2.31
CA ALA A 107 -11.59 2.91 -0.92
C ALA A 107 -10.13 3.31 -0.66
N TRP A 108 -9.84 3.73 0.57
CA TRP A 108 -8.50 3.88 1.12
C TRP A 108 -8.16 2.70 2.04
N TYR A 109 -6.91 2.26 2.01
CA TYR A 109 -6.39 1.19 2.86
C TYR A 109 -5.31 1.75 3.79
N CYS A 110 -5.58 1.80 5.09
CA CYS A 110 -4.72 2.49 6.03
C CYS A 110 -4.59 1.80 7.39
N LEU A 111 -3.55 2.14 8.15
CA LEU A 111 -3.43 1.87 9.57
C LEU A 111 -3.95 3.07 10.35
N ASP A 112 -4.88 2.86 11.26
CA ASP A 112 -5.27 3.82 12.29
C ASP A 112 -4.22 3.83 13.40
N LEU A 113 -3.55 4.97 13.60
CA LEU A 113 -2.51 5.12 14.61
C LEU A 113 -3.06 5.25 16.04
N GLN A 114 -4.34 5.57 16.22
CA GLN A 114 -4.98 5.65 17.53
C GLN A 114 -5.44 4.27 18.00
N GLU A 115 -6.08 3.50 17.12
CA GLU A 115 -6.61 2.17 17.44
C GLU A 115 -5.56 1.06 17.24
N GLY A 116 -4.57 1.28 16.38
CA GLY A 116 -3.59 0.26 15.99
C GLY A 116 -4.18 -0.81 15.06
N MET A 117 -5.26 -0.48 14.36
CA MET A 117 -6.04 -1.38 13.51
C MET A 117 -5.96 -0.97 12.04
N TYR A 118 -6.09 -1.92 11.13
CA TYR A 118 -6.12 -1.63 9.70
C TYR A 118 -7.55 -1.38 9.25
N HIS A 119 -7.79 -0.30 8.51
CA HIS A 119 -9.11 0.11 8.06
C HIS A 119 -9.17 0.18 6.54
N GLU A 120 -10.32 -0.24 6.03
CA GLU A 120 -10.78 0.16 4.71
C GLU A 120 -11.78 1.30 4.89
N LEU A 121 -11.51 2.44 4.27
CA LEU A 121 -12.33 3.63 4.36
C LEU A 121 -12.91 3.96 2.99
N ASP A 122 -14.15 4.41 2.92
CA ASP A 122 -14.74 4.96 1.71
C ASP A 122 -13.98 6.23 1.29
N LYS A 123 -13.40 6.25 0.09
CA LYS A 123 -12.53 7.34 -0.40
C LYS A 123 -13.26 8.68 -0.57
N PRO A 124 -14.55 8.73 -0.97
CA PRO A 124 -15.30 9.98 -0.96
C PRO A 124 -15.54 10.60 0.42
N SER A 125 -15.84 9.77 1.44
CA SER A 125 -16.36 10.27 2.73
C SER A 125 -15.44 10.05 3.93
N GLY A 126 -14.45 9.17 3.82
CA GLY A 126 -13.66 8.67 4.95
C GLY A 126 -14.44 7.76 5.90
N THR A 127 -15.64 7.31 5.51
CA THR A 127 -16.46 6.42 6.34
C THR A 127 -15.82 5.05 6.46
N LEU A 128 -15.73 4.52 7.67
CA LEU A 128 -15.24 3.17 7.91
C LEU A 128 -16.13 2.15 7.19
N ILE A 129 -15.54 1.40 6.25
CA ILE A 129 -16.17 0.26 5.59
C ILE A 129 -15.99 -0.98 6.47
N GLN A 130 -14.76 -1.21 6.92
CA GLN A 130 -14.42 -2.35 7.77
C GLN A 130 -13.09 -2.17 8.50
N SER A 131 -12.93 -2.92 9.59
CA SER A 131 -11.68 -3.03 10.35
C SER A 131 -11.08 -4.43 10.25
N LEU A 132 -9.76 -4.48 10.21
CA LEU A 132 -8.95 -5.65 9.96
C LEU A 132 -7.80 -5.70 10.98
N ASP A 133 -7.57 -6.89 11.53
CA ASP A 133 -6.59 -7.07 12.62
C ASP A 133 -5.13 -7.09 12.11
N SER A 134 -4.92 -7.13 10.79
CA SER A 134 -3.58 -7.21 10.20
C SER A 134 -3.49 -6.63 8.80
N PHE A 135 -2.30 -6.16 8.43
CA PHE A 135 -1.98 -5.74 7.06
C PHE A 135 -2.15 -6.89 6.06
N ASP A 136 -1.86 -8.13 6.46
CA ASP A 136 -2.02 -9.31 5.60
C ASP A 136 -3.46 -9.53 5.17
N SER A 137 -4.40 -9.39 6.12
CA SER A 137 -5.84 -9.46 5.86
C SER A 137 -6.29 -8.33 4.93
N MET A 138 -5.86 -7.09 5.21
CA MET A 138 -6.17 -5.92 4.39
C MET A 138 -5.68 -6.08 2.95
N LEU A 139 -4.42 -6.48 2.78
CA LEU A 139 -3.82 -6.69 1.47
C LEU A 139 -4.52 -7.83 0.72
N SER A 140 -4.74 -8.97 1.37
CA SER A 140 -5.40 -10.11 0.73
C SER A 140 -6.80 -9.76 0.23
N GLN A 141 -7.56 -8.99 1.01
CA GLN A 141 -8.89 -8.55 0.61
C GLN A 141 -8.85 -7.52 -0.52
N ALA A 142 -7.95 -6.53 -0.44
CA ALA A 142 -7.79 -5.54 -1.50
C ALA A 142 -7.44 -6.21 -2.84
N LEU A 143 -6.46 -7.13 -2.85
CA LEU A 143 -6.07 -7.88 -4.05
C LEU A 143 -7.20 -8.77 -4.57
N GLN A 144 -7.95 -9.41 -3.67
CA GLN A 144 -9.09 -10.24 -4.05
C GLN A 144 -10.16 -9.41 -4.73
N THR A 145 -10.50 -8.23 -4.19
CA THR A 145 -11.47 -7.31 -4.80
C THR A 145 -11.02 -6.84 -6.18
N ALA A 146 -9.73 -6.54 -6.37
CA ALA A 146 -9.20 -6.09 -7.66
C ALA A 146 -9.20 -7.19 -8.75
N LEU A 147 -9.30 -8.46 -8.36
CA LEU A 147 -9.35 -9.62 -9.25
C LEU A 147 -10.78 -10.03 -9.66
N LEU A 148 -11.82 -9.43 -9.08
CA LEU A 148 -13.24 -9.69 -9.41
C LEU A 148 -13.68 -8.94 -10.67
#